data_AF-A0A651GT34-F1
#
_entry.id   AF-A0A651GT34-F1
#
_cell.length_a   1.000
_cell.length_b   1.000
_cell.length_c   1.000
_cell.angle_alpha   90.00
_cell.angle_beta   90.00
_cell.angle_gamma   90.00
#
_symmetry.space_group_name_H-M   'P 1'
#
loop_
_entity.id
_entity.type
_entity.pdbx_description
1 polymer ?
#
loop_
_entity_poly.entity_id
_entity_poly.type
_entity_poly.pdbx_seq_one_letter_code
_entity_poly.pdbx_strand_id
1 'polypeptide(L)'
;MIRSFRDRDAERLAARQRVKQWSPELSKAALRKLRMLDAAEELSDLRVPPGNRLERLKGDRQGQHSIRSNDQWRLCFRWEAGNAYDVEIVDDHWEVGMTTKLPPVHPGEVLLEEFLEPAGLSQYR
;
A
#
# COMPACT_ATOMS: atom_id res chain seq x y z
N MET A 1 -15.35 -1.10 -9.80
CA MET A 1 -15.81 -0.37 -8.58
C MET A 1 -15.19 -0.94 -7.31
N ILE A 2 -14.76 -0.07 -6.39
CA ILE A 2 -14.26 -0.47 -5.06
C ILE A 2 -15.44 -0.63 -4.09
N ARG A 3 -15.44 -1.73 -3.34
CA ARG A 3 -16.52 -2.10 -2.40
C ARG A 3 -16.09 -2.15 -0.94
N SER A 4 -14.84 -2.47 -0.65
CA SER A 4 -14.29 -2.45 0.70
C SER A 4 -12.82 -2.08 0.71
N PHE A 5 -12.38 -1.50 1.82
CA PHE A 5 -10.98 -1.22 2.12
C PHE A 5 -10.55 -2.05 3.32
N ARG A 6 -9.35 -2.62 3.25
CA ARG A 6 -8.74 -3.34 4.37
C ARG A 6 -8.01 -2.39 5.32
N ASP A 7 -7.54 -1.26 4.80
CA ASP A 7 -6.84 -0.24 5.57
C ASP A 7 -7.53 1.14 5.48
N ARG A 8 -7.50 1.88 6.61
CA ARG A 8 -8.14 3.20 6.74
C ARG A 8 -7.46 4.30 5.94
N ASP A 9 -6.19 4.16 5.59
CA ASP A 9 -5.44 5.20 4.90
C ASP A 9 -5.73 5.17 3.39
N ALA A 10 -5.89 3.99 2.80
CA ALA A 10 -6.42 3.78 1.47
C ALA A 10 -7.85 4.32 1.34
N GLU A 11 -8.71 4.05 2.33
CA GLU A 11 -10.07 4.59 2.38
C GLU A 11 -10.08 6.13 2.43
N ARG A 12 -9.27 6.72 3.31
CA ARG A 12 -9.11 8.18 3.41
C ARG A 12 -8.61 8.77 2.10
N LEU A 13 -7.61 8.17 1.48
CA LEU A 13 -7.06 8.66 0.23
C LEU A 13 -8.11 8.57 -0.89
N ALA A 14 -8.90 7.49 -0.96
CA ALA A 14 -10.01 7.36 -1.91
C ALA A 14 -11.06 8.48 -1.71
N ALA A 15 -11.35 8.84 -0.46
CA ALA A 15 -12.19 9.99 -0.09
C ALA A 15 -11.52 11.36 -0.33
N ARG A 16 -10.34 11.40 -0.98
CA ARG A 16 -9.53 12.61 -1.24
C ARG A 16 -9.09 13.33 0.03
N GLN A 17 -9.01 12.61 1.15
CA GLN A 17 -8.49 13.13 2.41
C GLN A 17 -6.98 12.93 2.47
N ARG A 18 -6.29 13.84 3.17
CA ARG A 18 -4.85 13.76 3.34
C ARG A 18 -4.48 12.65 4.32
N VAL A 19 -3.58 11.76 3.90
CA VAL A 19 -2.91 10.79 4.77
C VAL A 19 -1.60 11.42 5.24
N LYS A 20 -1.44 11.56 6.57
CA LYS A 20 -0.33 12.36 7.13
C LYS A 20 1.03 11.71 6.89
N GLN A 21 1.10 10.38 6.92
CA GLN A 21 2.35 9.63 6.78
C GLN A 21 2.85 9.49 5.33
N TRP A 22 2.06 9.90 4.34
CA TRP A 22 2.43 9.73 2.93
C TRP A 22 2.89 11.05 2.32
N SER A 23 3.92 10.98 1.48
CA SER A 23 4.33 12.13 0.68
C SER A 23 3.21 12.55 -0.29
N PRO A 24 3.18 13.82 -0.72
CA PRO A 24 2.23 14.28 -1.73
C PRO A 24 2.33 13.49 -3.04
N GLU A 25 3.54 13.11 -3.45
CA GLU A 25 3.82 12.33 -4.66
C GLU A 25 3.24 10.93 -4.56
N LEU A 26 3.46 10.25 -3.43
CA LEU A 26 2.88 8.92 -3.16
C LEU A 26 1.36 9.00 -3.14
N SER A 27 0.79 9.97 -2.42
CA SER A 27 -0.65 10.18 -2.33
C SER A 27 -1.27 10.39 -3.71
N LYS A 28 -0.64 11.22 -4.56
CA LYS A 28 -1.08 11.48 -5.93
C LYS A 28 -0.99 10.23 -6.81
N ALA A 29 0.10 9.48 -6.71
CA ALA A 29 0.29 8.25 -7.47
C ALA A 29 -0.73 7.17 -7.07
N ALA A 30 -0.89 6.94 -5.77
CA ALA A 30 -1.82 5.96 -5.23
C ALA A 30 -3.28 6.35 -5.52
N LEU A 31 -3.65 7.63 -5.40
CA LEU A 31 -4.99 8.10 -5.74
C LEU A 31 -5.33 7.86 -7.21
N ARG A 32 -4.35 8.04 -8.11
CA ARG A 32 -4.54 7.72 -9.53
C ARG A 32 -4.86 6.23 -9.71
N LYS A 33 -4.14 5.34 -9.02
CA LYS A 33 -4.38 3.90 -9.07
C LYS A 33 -5.72 3.50 -8.48
N LEU A 34 -6.12 4.10 -7.35
CA LEU A 34 -7.43 3.90 -6.75
C LEU A 34 -8.56 4.26 -7.71
N ARG A 35 -8.45 5.40 -8.41
CA ARG A 35 -9.45 5.80 -9.42
C ARG A 35 -9.53 4.84 -10.59
N MET A 36 -8.38 4.33 -11.05
CA MET A 36 -8.35 3.33 -12.11
C MET A 36 -8.99 2.02 -11.66
N LEU A 37 -8.69 1.56 -10.44
CA LEU A 37 -9.31 0.37 -9.85
C LEU A 37 -10.83 0.53 -9.69
N ASP A 38 -11.26 1.72 -9.30
CA ASP A 38 -12.68 2.02 -9.14
C ASP A 38 -13.43 2.06 -10.48
N ALA A 39 -12.79 2.59 -11.53
CA ALA A 39 -13.34 2.68 -12.88
C ALA A 39 -13.25 1.38 -13.69
N ALA A 40 -12.42 0.40 -13.28
CA ALA A 40 -12.28 -0.86 -14.00
C ALA A 40 -13.59 -1.67 -13.98
N GLU A 41 -13.96 -2.18 -15.15
CA GLU A 41 -15.11 -3.08 -15.34
C GLU A 41 -14.65 -4.53 -15.33
N GLU A 42 -13.45 -4.78 -15.85
CA GLU A 42 -12.79 -6.08 -15.84
C GLU A 42 -11.35 -6.00 -15.32
N LEU A 43 -10.84 -7.13 -14.83
CA LEU A 43 -9.49 -7.20 -14.27
C LEU A 43 -8.40 -6.86 -15.31
N SER A 44 -8.67 -7.15 -16.59
CA SER A 44 -7.77 -6.86 -17.71
C SER A 44 -7.56 -5.37 -17.96
N ASP A 45 -8.54 -4.51 -17.62
CA ASP A 45 -8.42 -3.05 -17.76
C ASP A 45 -7.19 -2.52 -17.02
N LEU A 46 -6.88 -3.17 -15.88
CA LEU A 46 -5.75 -2.81 -15.03
C LEU A 46 -4.39 -3.23 -15.60
N ARG A 47 -4.32 -3.90 -16.75
CA ARG A 47 -3.07 -4.10 -17.48
C ARG A 47 -2.60 -2.84 -18.21
N VAL A 48 -3.51 -1.90 -18.46
CA VAL A 48 -3.21 -0.62 -19.12
C VAL A 48 -3.25 0.51 -18.08
N PRO A 49 -2.23 1.37 -18.01
CA PRO A 49 -0.98 1.34 -18.76
C PRO A 49 -0.03 0.23 -18.26
N PRO A 50 0.97 -0.18 -19.08
CA PRO A 50 1.91 -1.28 -18.74
C PRO A 50 2.62 -1.11 -17.40
N GLY A 51 2.81 0.14 -16.95
CA GLY A 51 3.38 0.46 -15.63
C GLY A 51 2.55 0.01 -14.43
N ASN A 52 1.30 -0.44 -14.61
CA ASN A 52 0.53 -1.06 -13.55
C ASN A 52 1.13 -2.39 -13.09
N ARG A 53 1.78 -3.13 -14.00
CA ARG A 53 2.35 -4.46 -13.72
C ARG A 53 1.40 -5.33 -12.90
N LEU A 54 0.16 -5.47 -13.39
CA LEU A 54 -0.89 -6.25 -12.72
C LEU A 54 -0.38 -7.66 -12.44
N GLU A 55 -0.43 -8.05 -11.17
CA GLU A 55 0.12 -9.31 -10.68
C GLU A 55 -0.92 -10.06 -9.85
N ARG A 56 -0.98 -11.38 -9.97
CA ARG A 56 -1.74 -12.25 -9.06
C ARG A 56 -0.81 -12.70 -7.93
N LEU A 57 -1.19 -12.39 -6.69
CA LEU A 57 -0.39 -12.73 -5.52
C LEU A 57 -0.51 -14.22 -5.18
N LYS A 58 0.54 -14.75 -4.54
CA LYS A 58 0.70 -16.16 -4.16
C LYS A 58 0.93 -16.28 -2.65
N GLY A 59 1.03 -17.52 -2.15
CA GLY A 59 1.24 -17.80 -0.72
C GLY A 59 0.08 -17.29 0.14
N ASP A 60 0.38 -16.63 1.25
CA ASP A 60 -0.61 -16.11 2.22
C ASP A 60 -1.57 -15.08 1.63
N ARG A 61 -1.23 -14.51 0.47
CA ARG A 61 -2.07 -13.55 -0.27
C ARG A 61 -2.76 -14.16 -1.48
N GLN A 62 -2.85 -15.49 -1.57
CA GLN A 62 -3.55 -16.17 -2.65
C GLN A 62 -4.99 -15.64 -2.80
N GLY A 63 -5.40 -15.36 -4.03
CA GLY A 63 -6.72 -14.78 -4.34
C GLY A 63 -6.74 -13.26 -4.35
N GLN A 64 -5.63 -12.60 -4.03
CA GLN A 64 -5.44 -11.17 -4.23
C GLN A 64 -4.66 -10.87 -5.52
N HIS A 65 -4.81 -9.63 -5.95
CA HIS A 65 -4.08 -9.00 -7.04
C HIS A 65 -3.33 -7.78 -6.53
N SER A 66 -2.29 -7.36 -7.25
CA SER A 66 -1.63 -6.09 -7.02
C SER A 66 -1.41 -5.30 -8.31
N ILE A 67 -1.46 -3.98 -8.19
CA ILE A 67 -0.94 -3.05 -9.21
C ILE A 67 0.08 -2.12 -8.57
N ARG A 68 1.15 -1.80 -9.29
CA ARG A 68 2.19 -0.89 -8.82
C ARG A 68 1.72 0.55 -8.86
N SER A 69 1.95 1.28 -7.78
CA SER A 69 1.80 2.73 -7.69
C SER A 69 3.09 3.43 -8.13
N ASN A 70 4.23 2.95 -7.63
CA ASN A 70 5.59 3.31 -8.01
C ASN A 70 6.52 2.09 -7.74
N ASP A 71 7.84 2.30 -7.63
CA ASP A 71 8.79 1.21 -7.43
C ASP A 71 8.74 0.60 -6.02
N GLN A 72 8.22 1.33 -5.03
CA GLN A 72 8.14 0.89 -3.64
C GLN A 72 6.72 0.48 -3.25
N TRP A 73 5.68 1.09 -3.81
CA TRP A 73 4.32 0.96 -3.30
C TRP A 73 3.41 0.20 -4.27
N ARG A 74 2.60 -0.70 -3.70
CA ARG A 74 1.60 -1.51 -4.39
C ARG A 74 0.21 -1.27 -3.82
N LEU A 75 -0.78 -1.33 -4.69
CA LEU A 75 -2.19 -1.41 -4.32
C LEU A 75 -2.60 -2.87 -4.40
N CYS A 76 -2.96 -3.48 -3.29
CA CYS A 76 -3.43 -4.86 -3.20
C CYS A 76 -4.95 -4.89 -3.04
N PHE A 77 -5.60 -5.87 -3.66
CA PHE A 77 -7.07 -6.02 -3.63
C PHE A 77 -7.49 -7.44 -4.01
N ARG A 78 -8.67 -7.87 -3.57
CA ARG A 78 -9.38 -9.01 -4.16
C ARG A 78 -10.26 -8.53 -5.31
N TRP A 79 -10.39 -9.35 -6.34
CA TRP A 79 -11.27 -9.07 -7.48
C TRP A 79 -12.36 -10.14 -7.58
N GLU A 80 -13.62 -9.71 -7.54
CA GLU A 80 -14.77 -10.61 -7.59
C GLU A 80 -15.93 -9.93 -8.35
N ALA A 81 -16.47 -10.61 -9.36
CA ALA A 81 -17.64 -10.18 -10.14
C ALA A 81 -17.59 -8.69 -10.60
N GLY A 82 -16.44 -8.24 -11.12
CA GLY A 82 -16.27 -6.85 -11.60
C GLY A 82 -16.02 -5.80 -10.50
N ASN A 83 -15.77 -6.25 -9.27
CA ASN A 83 -15.60 -5.38 -8.12
C ASN A 83 -14.30 -5.68 -7.37
N ALA A 84 -13.74 -4.62 -6.77
CA ALA A 84 -12.55 -4.69 -5.95
C ALA A 84 -12.91 -4.66 -4.46
N TYR A 85 -12.32 -5.56 -3.68
CA TYR A 85 -12.54 -5.71 -2.25
C TYR A 85 -11.22 -5.69 -1.49
N ASP A 86 -11.30 -5.36 -0.21
CA ASP A 86 -10.20 -5.39 0.76
C ASP A 86 -8.98 -4.63 0.27
N VAL A 87 -9.24 -3.47 -0.35
CA VAL A 87 -8.22 -2.63 -0.97
C VAL A 87 -7.27 -2.08 0.10
N GLU A 88 -5.98 -2.23 -0.12
CA GLU A 88 -4.91 -1.71 0.74
C GLU A 88 -3.72 -1.18 -0.06
N ILE A 89 -2.96 -0.24 0.53
CA ILE A 89 -1.72 0.28 -0.03
C ILE A 89 -0.55 -0.19 0.83
N VAL A 90 0.37 -0.95 0.23
CA VAL A 90 1.52 -1.59 0.91
C VAL A 90 2.84 -1.18 0.25
N ASP A 91 3.91 -1.20 1.03
CA ASP A 91 5.29 -1.01 0.55
C ASP A 91 5.98 -2.38 0.32
N ASP A 92 6.80 -2.49 -0.72
CA ASP A 92 7.45 -3.72 -1.23
C ASP A 92 8.39 -4.34 -0.18
N HIS A 93 8.88 -3.54 0.78
CA HIS A 93 9.74 -3.99 1.87
C HIS A 93 9.03 -4.85 2.93
N TRP A 94 7.69 -4.91 2.90
CA TRP A 94 6.89 -5.62 3.92
C TRP A 94 6.50 -7.07 3.55
N GLU A 95 7.04 -7.64 2.47
CA GLU A 95 6.66 -9.01 2.03
C GLU A 95 7.27 -10.16 2.86
N VAL A 96 7.96 -9.91 3.98
CA VAL A 96 8.47 -10.98 4.85
C VAL A 96 7.58 -11.18 6.08
N GLY A 97 6.36 -11.67 5.85
CA GLY A 97 5.50 -12.25 6.89
C GLY A 97 4.93 -11.27 7.92
N MET A 98 3.88 -11.74 8.61
CA MET A 98 3.24 -11.13 9.77
C MET A 98 2.01 -10.26 9.52
N THR A 99 0.90 -10.87 9.90
CA THR A 99 -0.30 -10.25 10.45
C THR A 99 0.09 -9.36 11.64
N THR A 100 0.38 -8.08 11.42
CA THR A 100 0.11 -6.95 12.34
C THR A 100 0.53 -5.71 11.58
N LYS A 101 -0.35 -4.71 11.48
CA LYS A 101 0.03 -3.37 11.03
C LYS A 101 1.15 -2.89 11.94
N LEU A 102 2.40 -2.99 11.51
CA LEU A 102 3.45 -2.19 12.11
C LEU A 102 3.20 -0.74 11.71
N PRO A 103 3.30 0.21 12.66
CA PRO A 103 3.12 1.62 12.34
C PRO A 103 4.13 2.03 11.27
N PRO A 104 3.79 3.04 10.44
CA PRO A 104 4.71 3.52 9.41
C PRO A 104 5.97 4.03 10.10
N VAL A 105 7.06 3.24 10.02
CA VAL A 105 8.37 3.64 10.53
C VAL A 105 8.87 4.73 9.60
N HIS A 106 9.01 5.95 10.11
CA HIS A 106 9.63 7.03 9.36
C HIS A 106 11.12 6.67 9.13
N PRO A 107 11.75 7.06 8.01
CA PRO A 107 13.18 6.82 7.77
C PRO A 107 14.12 7.46 8.82
N GLY A 108 13.60 8.32 9.71
CA GLY A 108 14.31 8.84 10.88
C GLY A 108 14.12 8.04 12.17
N GLU A 109 13.23 7.05 12.21
CA GLU A 109 12.94 6.22 13.39
C GLU A 109 13.70 4.88 13.39
N VAL A 110 14.30 4.48 12.26
CA VAL A 110 15.13 3.27 12.15
C VAL A 110 16.47 3.40 12.90
N LEU A 111 16.87 4.62 13.29
CA LEU A 111 18.19 4.88 13.89
C LEU A 111 18.23 4.77 15.42
N LEU A 112 17.09 4.65 16.11
CA LEU A 112 17.08 4.65 17.58
C LEU A 112 17.31 3.26 18.16
N GLU A 113 16.55 2.26 17.74
CA GLU A 113 16.61 0.92 18.36
C GLU A 113 17.81 0.09 17.84
N GLU A 114 18.17 0.17 16.56
CA GLU A 114 19.29 -0.62 16.00
C GLU A 114 20.69 -0.05 16.30
N PHE A 115 20.83 1.27 16.48
CA PHE A 115 22.16 1.93 16.57
C PHE A 115 22.41 2.68 17.88
N LEU A 116 21.41 3.28 18.52
CA LEU A 116 21.65 4.11 19.71
C LEU A 116 21.63 3.33 21.02
N GLU A 117 20.81 2.28 21.14
CA GLU A 117 20.79 1.42 22.34
C GLU A 117 22.08 0.60 22.52
N PRO A 118 22.66 -0.05 21.49
CA PRO A 118 23.93 -0.77 21.64
C PRO A 118 25.13 0.17 21.85
N ALA A 119 25.02 1.44 21.44
CA ALA A 119 26.08 2.45 21.56
C ALA A 119 26.06 3.22 22.89
N GLY A 120 25.06 3.00 23.76
CA GLY A 120 25.01 3.60 25.11
C GLY A 120 24.83 5.12 25.14
N LEU A 121 24.33 5.72 24.06
CA LEU A 121 24.14 7.17 23.96
C LEU A 121 22.68 7.55 24.22
N SER A 122 22.29 7.62 25.49
CA SER A 122 21.00 8.20 25.90
C SER A 122 21.10 9.73 25.90
N GLN A 123 20.30 10.38 25.04
CA GLN A 123 20.11 11.83 25.06
C GLN A 123 18.96 12.21 25.99
N TYR A 124 19.12 11.95 27.28
CA TYR A 124 18.34 12.61 28.33
C TYR A 124 19.30 13.08 29.41
N ARG A 125 19.56 14.39 29.43
CA ARG A 125 19.88 15.16 30.63
C ARG A 125 18.72 16.09 30.90
#